data_AF-A0A6J6HX27-F1
#
_entry.id   AF-A0A6J6HX27-F1
#
_cell.length_a   1.000
_cell.length_b   1.000
_cell.length_c   1.000
_cell.angle_alpha   90.00
_cell.angle_beta   90.00
_cell.angle_gamma   90.00
#
_symmetry.space_group_name_H-M   'P 1'
#
loop_
_entity.id
_entity.type
_entity.pdbx_description
1 polymer ?
#
loop_
_entity_poly.entity_id
_entity_poly.type
_entity_poly.pdbx_seq_one_letter_code
_entity_poly.pdbx_strand_id
1 'polypeptide(L)' 'MIMVTHDLPYANELCERALILSGGVIAADGKTSDLLKDSALLKKHRLELPVGFTL' A
#
# COMPACT_ATOMS: atom_id res chain seq x y z
N MET A 1 -13.79 9.82 -0.29
CA MET A 1 -13.98 8.56 0.45
C MET A 1 -12.68 8.24 1.16
N ILE A 2 -12.74 7.74 2.39
CA ILE A 2 -11.55 7.25 3.12
C ILE A 2 -11.79 5.77 3.40
N MET A 3 -10.86 4.94 2.97
CA MET A 3 -10.85 3.50 3.19
C MET A 3 -9.59 3.14 3.97
N VAL A 4 -9.74 2.27 4.98
CA VAL A 4 -8.62 1.72 5.73
C VAL A 4 -8.65 0.22 5.52
N THR A 5 -7.59 -0.30 4.90
CA THR A 5 -7.47 -1.74 4.62
C THR A 5 -6.03 -2.18 4.77
N HIS A 6 -5.85 -3.47 5.04
CA HIS A 6 -4.57 -4.17 4.92
C HIS A 6 -4.49 -4.97 3.60
N ASP A 7 -5.60 -5.04 2.86
CA ASP A 7 -5.68 -5.70 1.55
C ASP A 7 -5.16 -4.73 0.46
N LEU A 8 -3.91 -4.94 0.07
CA LEU A 8 -3.20 -4.10 -0.89
C LEU A 8 -3.79 -4.20 -2.32
N PRO A 9 -4.13 -5.39 -2.86
CA PRO A 9 -4.90 -5.49 -4.11
C PRO A 9 -6.20 -4.69 -4.09
N TYR A 10 -6.98 -4.80 -3.02
CA TYR A 10 -8.23 -4.08 -2.91
C TYR A 10 -8.04 -2.55 -2.86
N ALA A 11 -6.98 -2.09 -2.17
CA ALA A 11 -6.58 -0.69 -2.21
C ALA A 11 -6.19 -0.24 -3.63
N ASN A 12 -5.48 -1.09 -4.39
CA ASN A 12 -5.06 -0.80 -5.76
C ASN A 12 -6.25 -0.64 -6.72
N GLU A 13 -7.29 -1.44 -6.54
CA GLU A 13 -8.48 -1.40 -7.40
C GLU A 13 -9.34 -0.16 -7.16
N LEU A 14 -9.39 0.35 -5.92
CA LEU A 14 -10.37 1.37 -5.52
C LEU A 14 -9.77 2.74 -5.20
N CYS A 15 -8.48 2.83 -4.92
CA CYS A 15 -7.85 4.08 -4.45
C CYS A 15 -6.78 4.57 -5.43
N GLU A 16 -6.91 5.83 -5.87
CA GLU A 16 -5.89 6.49 -6.69
C GLU A 16 -4.67 6.94 -5.87
N ARG A 17 -4.86 7.22 -4.58
CA ARG A 17 -3.84 7.64 -3.62
C ARG A 17 -3.94 6.79 -2.36
N ALA A 18 -2.79 6.40 -1.81
CA ALA A 18 -2.68 5.66 -0.57
C ALA A 18 -1.67 6.31 0.39
N LEU A 19 -1.87 6.03 1.67
CA LEU A 19 -1.01 6.43 2.78
C LEU A 19 -0.58 5.17 3.53
N ILE A 20 0.73 4.98 3.73
CA ILE A 20 1.23 3.90 4.58
C ILE A 20 1.37 4.45 6.00
N LEU A 21 0.58 3.90 6.93
CA LEU A 21 0.70 4.20 8.35
C LEU A 21 1.59 3.16 9.03
N SER A 22 2.61 3.62 9.75
CA SER A 22 3.54 2.74 10.48
C SER A 22 4.02 3.44 11.74
N GLY A 23 3.91 2.78 12.89
CA GLY A 23 4.38 3.34 14.17
C GLY A 23 3.69 4.65 14.58
N GLY A 24 2.44 4.87 14.16
CA GLY A 24 1.68 6.10 14.47
C GLY A 24 2.01 7.30 13.59
N VAL A 25 2.83 7.14 12.54
CA VAL A 25 3.16 8.20 11.57
C VAL A 25 2.81 7.78 10.14
N ILE A 26 2.62 8.77 9.27
CA ILE A 26 2.54 8.55 7.82
C ILE A 26 3.96 8.30 7.33
N ALA A 27 4.24 7.06 6.96
CA ALA A 27 5.54 6.63 6.47
C ALA A 27 5.71 6.88 4.97
N ALA A 28 4.62 6.84 4.20
CA ALA A 28 4.60 7.15 2.77
C ALA A 28 3.24 7.70 2.34
N ASP A 29 3.25 8.51 1.29
CA ASP A 29 2.10 9.18 0.69
C ASP A 29 2.32 9.29 -0.82
N GLY A 30 1.39 8.78 -1.62
CA GLY A 30 1.54 8.80 -3.07
C GLY A 30 0.45 8.03 -3.80
N LYS A 31 0.62 7.87 -5.12
CA LYS A 31 -0.27 7.04 -5.92
C LYS A 31 -0.20 5.60 -5.44
N THR A 32 -1.35 4.95 -5.31
CA THR A 32 -1.42 3.58 -4.77
C THR A 32 -0.55 2.63 -5.58
N SER A 33 -0.67 2.65 -6.91
CA SER A 33 0.11 1.78 -7.79
C SER A 33 1.62 1.99 -7.68
N ASP A 34 2.09 3.23 -7.51
CA ASP A 34 3.51 3.54 -7.35
C ASP A 34 4.03 3.03 -5.99
N LEU A 35 3.26 3.22 -4.92
CA LEU A 35 3.61 2.72 -3.59
C LEU A 35 3.63 1.19 -3.53
N LEU A 36 2.69 0.53 -4.21
CA LEU A 36 2.62 -0.93 -4.23
C LEU A 36 3.74 -1.58 -5.05
N LYS A 37 4.29 -0.87 -6.04
CA LYS A 37 5.46 -1.32 -6.83
C LYS A 37 6.75 -1.29 -6.03
N ASP A 38 6.83 -0.50 -4.95
CA ASP A 38 7.99 -0.42 -4.08
C ASP A 38 7.99 -1.55 -3.03
N SER A 39 8.46 -2.73 -3.47
CA SER A 39 8.58 -3.91 -2.59
C SER A 39 9.45 -3.69 -1.35
N ALA A 40 10.46 -2.80 -1.42
CA ALA A 40 11.34 -2.51 -0.29
C ALA A 40 10.63 -1.67 0.77
N LEU A 41 9.87 -0.65 0.34
CA LEU A 41 9.01 0.16 1.18
C LEU A 41 7.94 -0.70 1.87
N LEU A 42 7.24 -1.55 1.11
CA LEU A 42 6.21 -2.43 1.64
C LEU A 42 6.79 -3.34 2.75
N LYS A 43 7.91 -4.03 2.45
CA LYS A 43 8.55 -4.95 3.39
C LYS A 43 9.03 -4.24 4.67
N LYS A 44 9.56 -3.02 4.55
CA LYS A 44 9.97 -2.20 5.71
C LYS A 44 8.81 -1.90 6.66
N HIS A 45 7.59 -1.78 6.13
CA HIS A 45 6.39 -1.49 6.90
C HIS A 45 5.50 -2.72 7.15
N ARG A 46 6.05 -3.94 6.98
CA ARG A 46 5.35 -5.22 7.18
C ARG A 46 4.12 -5.40 6.27
N LEU A 47 4.18 -4.85 5.07
CA LEU A 47 3.21 -5.03 3.99
C LEU A 47 3.81 -5.99 2.96
N GLU A 48 3.01 -6.93 2.48
CA GLU A 48 3.41 -7.90 1.47
C GLU A 48 2.25 -8.14 0.50
N LEU A 49 2.55 -8.23 -0.80
CA LEU A 49 1.55 -8.56 -1.80
C LEU A 49 1.26 -10.07 -1.79
N PRO A 50 0.03 -10.49 -2.10
CA PRO A 50 -0.30 -11.90 -2.21
C PRO A 50 0.56 -12.60 -3.28
N VAL A 51 0.88 -13.87 -3.04
CA VAL A 51 1.61 -14.69 -4.00
C VAL A 51 0.82 -14.78 -5.31
N GLY A 52 1.47 -14.50 -6.44
CA GLY A 52 0.86 -14.49 -7.77
C GLY A 52 0.22 -13.16 -8.18
N PHE A 53 0.23 -12.15 -7.30
CA PHE A 53 -0.23 -10.79 -7.66
C PHE A 53 0.84 -10.02 -8.43
N THR A 54 0.47 -9.40 -9.56
CA THR A 54 1.37 -8.63 -10.44
C THR A 54 0.81 -7.23 -10.68
N LEU A 55 1.66 -6.20 -10.61
CA LEU A 55 1.33 -4.76 -10.70
C LEU A 55 1.74 -4.09 -12.01
#